data_AF-A0A7S2R0S0-F1
#
_entry.id   AF-A0A7S2R0S0-F1
#
_cell.length_a   1.000
_cell.length_b   1.000
_cell.length_c   1.000
_cell.angle_alpha   90.00
_cell.angle_beta   90.00
_cell.angle_gamma   90.00
#
_symmetry.space_group_name_H-M   'P 1'
#
loop_
_entity.id
_entity.type
_entity.pdbx_description
1 polymer ?
#
loop_
_entity_poly.entity_id
_entity_poly.type
_entity_poly.pdbx_seq_one_letter_code
_entity_poly.pdbx_strand_id
1 'polypeptide(L)'
;SHNHYDHLDYNSVKEIAKLMLNYDESNSSTTNTNTNTNNTSRGVQFVVPLGLKAWFQSNVPEAFMGNNTTVELDWHEQANISSCYNNNNDNYQDNLKNQNSKTSMDVRVTAVPMQHWSNRYGWDKDKTLWCGFSVVATPLEHDNRSNDGNDDCCP
;
A
#
# COMPACT_ATOMS: atom_id res chain seq x y z
N SER A 1 6.28 13.79 -0.70
CA SER A 1 7.39 14.39 -1.47
C SER A 1 8.38 15.12 -0.57
N HIS A 2 7.92 15.83 0.47
CA HIS A 2 8.73 16.43 1.54
C HIS A 2 7.80 16.79 2.72
N ASN A 3 8.32 17.44 3.77
CA ASN A 3 7.64 17.60 5.06
C ASN A 3 6.93 18.96 5.30
N HIS A 4 6.74 19.79 4.27
CA HIS A 4 6.03 21.07 4.41
C HIS A 4 4.52 20.88 4.67
N TYR A 5 3.91 21.85 5.35
CA TYR A 5 2.51 21.75 5.83
C TYR A 5 1.47 21.62 4.70
N ASP A 6 1.72 22.23 3.55
CA ASP A 6 0.89 22.13 2.35
C ASP A 6 1.03 20.80 1.61
N HIS A 7 2.04 20.01 1.96
CA HIS A 7 2.33 18.70 1.36
C HIS A 7 2.17 17.52 2.34
N LEU A 8 2.13 17.78 3.65
CA LEU A 8 2.00 16.77 4.70
C LEU A 8 1.05 17.25 5.81
N ASP A 9 -0.24 17.08 5.56
CA ASP A 9 -1.29 17.36 6.54
C ASP A 9 -1.44 16.21 7.56
N TYR A 10 -1.31 16.55 8.84
CA TYR A 10 -1.37 15.59 9.93
C TYR A 10 -2.73 14.89 10.03
N ASN A 11 -3.81 15.66 9.95
CA ASN A 11 -5.16 15.15 10.18
C ASN A 11 -5.56 14.17 9.08
N SER A 12 -5.29 14.52 7.82
CA SER A 12 -5.55 13.67 6.67
C SER A 12 -4.83 12.32 6.78
N VAL A 13 -3.54 12.32 7.08
CA VAL A 13 -2.75 11.07 7.20
C VAL A 13 -3.30 10.20 8.34
N LYS A 14 -3.64 10.81 9.47
CA LYS A 14 -4.21 10.09 10.62
C LYS A 14 -5.57 9.47 10.33
N GLU A 15 -6.45 10.22 9.67
CA GLU A 15 -7.78 9.71 9.30
C GLU A 15 -7.68 8.55 8.32
N ILE A 16 -6.84 8.67 7.28
CA ILE A 16 -6.58 7.58 6.32
C ILE A 16 -6.10 6.32 7.05
N ALA A 17 -5.13 6.45 7.96
CA ALA A 17 -4.60 5.31 8.71
C ALA A 17 -5.69 4.63 9.58
N LYS A 18 -6.55 5.42 10.22
CA LYS A 18 -7.64 4.91 11.07
C LYS A 18 -8.77 4.24 10.31
N LEU A 19 -9.11 4.74 9.12
CA LEU A 19 -10.19 4.18 8.30
C LEU A 19 -9.96 2.70 8.02
N MET A 20 -8.71 2.30 7.77
CA MET A 20 -8.37 0.91 7.47
C MET A 20 -8.44 0.00 8.70
N LEU A 21 -8.06 0.52 9.87
CA LEU A 21 -8.17 -0.21 11.15
C LEU A 21 -9.63 -0.50 11.51
N ASN A 22 -10.50 0.50 11.34
CA ASN A 22 -11.92 0.37 11.64
C ASN A 22 -12.62 -0.57 10.65
N TYR A 23 -12.17 -0.61 9.40
CA TYR A 23 -12.69 -1.53 8.39
C TYR A 23 -12.45 -3.00 8.80
N ASP A 24 -11.24 -3.33 9.24
CA ASP A 24 -10.90 -4.69 9.67
C ASP A 24 -11.67 -5.10 10.94
N GLU A 25 -11.81 -4.19 11.91
CA GLU A 25 -12.57 -4.46 13.15
C GLU A 25 -14.06 -4.75 12.88
N SER A 26 -14.68 -3.97 11.99
CA SER A 26 -16.09 -4.17 11.61
C SER A 26 -16.34 -5.50 10.89
N ASN A 27 -15.37 -5.98 10.10
CA ASN A 27 -15.48 -7.24 9.39
C ASN A 27 -15.09 -8.46 10.23
N SER A 28 -14.26 -8.30 11.27
CA SER A 28 -13.90 -9.39 12.20
C SER A 28 -15.03 -9.77 13.15
N SER A 29 -16.04 -8.91 13.34
CA SER A 29 -17.17 -9.13 14.26
C SER A 29 -18.26 -10.06 13.70
N THR A 30 -18.20 -10.42 12.41
CA THR A 30 -19.23 -11.20 11.69
C THR A 30 -18.74 -12.59 11.27
N THR A 31 -17.81 -13.21 11.98
CA THR A 31 -17.43 -14.61 11.72
C THR A 31 -18.39 -15.56 12.43
N ASN A 32 -19.55 -15.82 11.81
CA ASN A 32 -20.27 -17.07 12.00
C ASN A 32 -19.63 -18.13 11.09
N THR A 33 -19.46 -19.34 11.61
CA THR A 33 -18.72 -20.46 11.01
C THR A 33 -19.11 -20.77 9.57
N ASN A 34 -18.12 -21.13 8.75
CA ASN A 34 -18.20 -21.68 7.39
C ASN A 34 -18.42 -20.67 6.25
N THR A 35 -17.35 -19.98 5.83
CA THR A 35 -17.00 -19.87 4.41
C THR A 35 -15.49 -19.65 4.28
N ASN A 36 -14.83 -20.43 3.42
CA ASN A 36 -13.46 -20.21 2.95
C ASN A 36 -13.46 -18.97 2.04
N THR A 37 -13.59 -17.78 2.60
CA THR A 37 -13.31 -16.54 1.88
C THR A 37 -11.91 -16.10 2.24
N ASN A 38 -11.00 -16.17 1.27
CA ASN A 38 -9.65 -15.61 1.34
C ASN A 38 -9.78 -14.10 1.52
N ASN A 39 -9.98 -13.65 2.75
CA ASN A 39 -10.01 -12.25 3.12
C ASN A 39 -8.58 -11.73 3.03
N THR A 40 -8.21 -11.22 1.85
CA THR A 40 -7.03 -10.38 1.71
C THR A 40 -7.23 -9.17 2.60
N SER A 41 -6.54 -9.16 3.74
CA SER A 41 -6.65 -8.09 4.71
C SER A 41 -6.13 -6.80 4.06
N ARG A 42 -7.00 -5.79 3.97
CA ARG A 42 -6.69 -4.55 3.25
C ARG A 42 -5.89 -3.64 4.17
N GLY A 43 -4.83 -3.03 3.65
CA GLY A 43 -3.95 -2.14 4.39
C GLY A 43 -3.57 -0.92 3.57
N VAL A 44 -3.18 0.16 4.24
CA VAL A 44 -2.59 1.34 3.58
C VAL A 44 -1.07 1.26 3.68
N GLN A 45 -0.38 1.36 2.53
CA GLN A 45 1.07 1.53 2.51
C GLN A 45 1.42 3.01 2.26
N PHE A 46 2.01 3.65 3.26
CA PHE A 46 2.55 5.00 3.15
C PHE A 46 4.00 4.93 2.65
N VAL A 47 4.26 5.50 1.47
CA VAL A 47 5.61 5.62 0.90
C VAL A 47 6.10 7.04 1.11
N VAL A 48 7.20 7.21 1.85
CA VAL A 48 7.71 8.51 2.31
C VAL A 48 9.19 8.69 1.96
N PRO A 49 9.69 9.94 1.87
CA PRO A 49 11.14 10.18 1.75
C PRO A 49 11.88 9.77 3.03
N LEU A 50 13.16 9.44 2.90
CA LEU A 50 14.06 9.13 4.01
C LEU A 50 14.02 10.18 5.12
N GLY A 51 13.89 9.71 6.38
CA GLY A 51 13.84 10.54 7.58
C GLY A 51 12.42 10.95 7.99
N LEU A 52 11.44 10.85 7.10
CA LEU A 52 10.05 11.19 7.42
C LEU A 52 9.33 10.08 8.20
N LYS A 53 9.84 8.84 8.15
CA LYS A 53 9.27 7.71 8.90
C LYS A 53 9.27 7.95 10.41
N ALA A 54 10.34 8.54 10.95
CA ALA A 54 10.41 8.89 12.37
C ALA A 54 9.30 9.87 12.79
N TRP A 55 8.96 10.83 11.91
CA TRP A 55 7.84 11.72 12.14
C TRP A 55 6.51 10.96 12.14
N PHE A 56 6.30 10.04 11.19
CA PHE A 56 5.13 9.17 11.16
C PHE A 56 5.00 8.35 12.45
N GLN A 57 6.09 7.71 12.90
CA GLN A 57 6.10 6.91 14.14
C GLN A 57 5.70 7.74 15.36
N SER A 58 6.19 8.99 15.43
CA SER A 58 5.96 9.86 16.57
C SER A 58 4.57 10.50 16.58
N ASN A 59 4.00 10.79 15.41
CA ASN A 59 2.77 11.60 15.30
C ASN A 59 1.55 10.77 14.90
N VAL A 60 1.74 9.77 14.02
CA VAL A 60 0.68 8.92 13.46
C VAL A 60 1.04 7.43 13.65
N PRO A 61 1.03 6.92 14.90
CA PRO A 61 1.30 5.51 15.17
C PRO A 61 0.32 4.57 14.44
N GLU A 62 -0.90 5.03 14.14
CA GLU A 62 -1.91 4.27 13.39
C GLU A 62 -1.44 3.85 11.99
N ALA A 63 -0.46 4.55 11.40
CA ALA A 63 0.15 4.20 10.11
C ALA A 63 1.03 2.94 10.15
N PHE A 64 1.24 2.36 11.33
CA PHE A 64 2.01 1.13 11.57
C PHE A 64 1.18 0.04 12.26
N MET A 65 -0.14 0.23 12.38
CA MET A 65 -1.04 -0.69 13.05
C MET A 65 -1.85 -1.52 12.04
N GLY A 66 -2.34 -2.68 12.48
CA GLY A 66 -3.11 -3.58 11.62
C GLY A 66 -2.29 -3.99 10.39
N ASN A 67 -2.90 -3.89 9.20
CA ASN A 67 -2.23 -4.15 7.92
C ASN A 67 -1.58 -2.91 7.31
N ASN A 68 -1.59 -1.77 8.01
CA ASN A 68 -0.94 -0.57 7.51
C ASN A 68 0.58 -0.71 7.59
N THR A 69 1.27 -0.17 6.58
CA THR A 69 2.73 -0.15 6.53
C THR A 69 3.23 1.23 6.15
N THR A 70 4.43 1.59 6.62
CA THR A 70 5.11 2.82 6.19
C THR A 70 6.54 2.49 5.77
N VAL A 71 6.85 2.79 4.51
CA VAL A 71 8.16 2.56 3.89
C VAL A 71 8.80 3.92 3.60
N GLU A 72 10.04 4.11 4.02
CA GLU A 72 10.82 5.27 3.62
C GLU A 72 11.81 4.90 2.55
N LEU A 73 12.08 5.84 1.63
CA LEU A 73 12.96 5.64 0.49
C LEU A 73 13.98 6.77 0.43
N ASP A 74 15.25 6.42 0.27
CA ASP A 74 16.29 7.31 -0.27
C ASP A 74 16.14 7.45 -1.79
N TRP A 75 16.82 8.43 -2.40
CA TRP A 75 16.84 8.55 -3.86
C TRP A 75 17.33 7.25 -4.51
N HIS A 76 16.63 6.87 -5.57
CA HIS A 76 16.80 5.64 -6.34
C HIS A 76 16.38 4.35 -5.61
N GLU A 77 15.92 4.43 -4.36
CA GLU A 77 15.25 3.30 -3.72
C GLU A 77 13.80 3.17 -4.18
N GLN A 78 13.25 1.97 -4.01
CA GLN A 78 11.94 1.60 -4.51
C GLN A 78 11.13 0.76 -3.52
N ALA A 79 9.82 0.96 -3.51
CA ALA A 79 8.83 0.12 -2.85
C ALA A 79 7.94 -0.56 -3.90
N ASN A 80 7.63 -1.84 -3.70
CA ASN A 80 6.71 -2.59 -4.55
C ASN A 80 5.39 -2.81 -3.81
N ILE A 81 4.29 -2.50 -4.49
CA ILE A 81 2.92 -2.69 -4.01
C ILE A 81 2.26 -3.68 -4.96
N SER A 82 2.10 -4.92 -4.51
CA SER A 82 1.39 -5.93 -5.27
C SER A 82 -0.10 -5.93 -4.88
N SER A 83 -0.98 -5.87 -5.86
CA SER A 83 -2.42 -5.97 -5.66
C SER A 83 -2.95 -7.13 -6.49
N CYS A 84 -3.69 -8.03 -5.85
CA CYS A 84 -4.50 -9.00 -6.57
C CYS A 84 -5.96 -8.56 -6.51
N TYR A 85 -6.59 -8.53 -7.68
CA TYR A 85 -7.97 -8.14 -7.87
C TYR A 85 -8.75 -9.34 -8.41
N ASN A 86 -9.77 -9.76 -7.66
CA ASN A 86 -10.71 -10.77 -8.10
C ASN A 86 -11.86 -10.08 -8.82
N ASN A 87 -11.96 -10.27 -10.13
CA ASN A 87 -13.00 -9.67 -10.94
C ASN A 87 -14.22 -10.61 -10.97
N ASN A 88 -15.03 -10.60 -9.91
CA ASN A 88 -16.22 -11.47 -9.81
C ASN A 88 -17.48 -10.89 -10.51
N ASN A 89 -17.35 -9.85 -11.33
CA ASN A 89 -18.48 -9.04 -11.83
C ASN A 89 -18.72 -9.09 -13.34
N ASP A 90 -18.21 -10.08 -14.06
CA ASP A 90 -18.58 -10.24 -15.46
C ASP A 90 -19.79 -11.19 -15.57
N ASN A 91 -20.99 -10.61 -15.47
CA ASN A 91 -22.24 -11.26 -15.91
C ASN A 91 -22.31 -11.40 -17.46
N TYR A 92 -21.18 -11.49 -18.15
CA TYR A 92 -21.11 -11.83 -19.56
C TYR A 92 -20.84 -13.33 -19.67
N GLN A 93 -21.92 -14.08 -19.83
CA GLN A 93 -21.94 -15.53 -19.93
C GLN A 93 -21.45 -15.96 -21.32
N ASP A 94 -20.15 -15.85 -21.58
CA ASP A 94 -19.53 -16.56 -22.70
C ASP A 94 -19.21 -18.00 -22.27
N ASN A 95 -19.65 -18.98 -23.05
CA ASN A 95 -19.57 -20.41 -22.73
C ASN A 95 -18.15 -20.99 -22.97
N LEU A 96 -17.10 -20.18 -22.82
CA LEU A 96 -15.70 -20.61 -22.89
C LEU A 96 -15.06 -20.61 -21.50
N LYS A 97 -15.11 -21.78 -20.85
CA LYS A 97 -14.21 -22.27 -19.80
C LYS A 97 -13.77 -21.25 -18.73
N ASN A 98 -14.56 -21.18 -17.66
CA ASN A 98 -14.13 -21.38 -16.26
C ASN A 98 -12.66 -21.01 -15.95
N GLN A 99 -12.34 -19.72 -15.95
CA GLN A 99 -11.12 -19.18 -15.35
C GLN A 99 -11.57 -18.00 -14.49
N ASN A 100 -11.58 -18.16 -13.16
CA ASN A 100 -11.57 -17.02 -12.26
C ASN A 100 -10.31 -16.22 -12.61
N SER A 101 -10.45 -15.17 -13.43
CA SER A 101 -9.32 -14.35 -13.85
C SER A 101 -8.95 -13.43 -12.69
N LYS A 102 -8.17 -13.97 -11.75
CA LYS A 102 -7.45 -13.17 -10.77
C LYS A 102 -6.46 -12.32 -11.56
N THR A 103 -6.66 -11.01 -11.59
CA THR A 103 -5.71 -10.09 -12.19
C THR A 103 -4.81 -9.59 -11.08
N SER A 104 -3.50 -9.81 -11.23
CA SER A 104 -2.52 -9.30 -10.29
C SER A 104 -1.72 -8.19 -10.96
N MET A 105 -1.43 -7.13 -10.22
CA MET A 105 -0.64 -5.99 -10.68
C MET A 105 0.44 -5.69 -9.65
N ASP A 106 1.64 -5.40 -10.16
CA ASP A 106 2.74 -4.88 -9.35
C ASP A 106 2.92 -3.39 -9.66
N VAL A 107 2.93 -2.58 -8.60
CA VAL A 107 3.15 -1.14 -8.69
C VAL A 107 4.46 -0.82 -7.99
N ARG A 108 5.44 -0.36 -8.78
CA ARG A 108 6.74 0.07 -8.28
C ARG A 108 6.76 1.57 -8.11
N VAL A 109 7.04 2.02 -6.89
CA VAL A 109 7.21 3.43 -6.53
C VAL A 109 8.69 3.67 -6.27
N THR A 110 9.33 4.50 -7.08
CA THR A 110 10.76 4.85 -6.95
C THR A 110 10.91 6.30 -6.52
N ALA A 111 11.69 6.56 -5.47
CA ALA A 111 12.03 7.92 -5.09
C ALA A 111 13.08 8.48 -6.06
N VAL A 112 12.81 9.63 -6.67
CA VAL A 112 13.72 10.26 -7.64
C VAL A 112 14.27 11.58 -7.10
N PRO A 113 15.53 11.93 -7.46
CA PRO A 113 16.11 13.21 -7.07
C PRO A 113 15.23 14.40 -7.47
N MET A 114 15.19 15.40 -6.60
CA MET A 114 14.50 16.67 -6.85
C MET A 114 15.35 17.79 -6.26
N GLN A 115 15.29 18.97 -6.86
CA GLN A 115 15.87 20.17 -6.24
C GLN A 115 14.79 20.88 -5.43
N HIS A 116 14.79 20.67 -4.12
CA HIS A 116 13.90 21.34 -3.19
C HIS A 116 14.58 21.51 -1.84
N TRP A 117 13.82 21.85 -0.80
CA TRP A 117 14.27 21.92 0.60
C TRP A 117 13.18 21.36 1.50
N SER A 118 13.53 20.95 2.72
CA SER A 118 12.57 20.50 3.74
C SER A 118 12.69 21.36 4.99
N ASN A 119 11.58 21.80 5.57
CA ASN A 119 11.56 22.56 6.82
C ASN A 119 10.14 22.59 7.42
N ARG A 120 9.92 21.94 8.56
CA ARG A 120 8.63 21.91 9.25
C ARG A 120 8.65 22.74 10.53
N TYR A 121 9.77 22.78 11.23
CA TYR A 121 10.02 23.61 12.40
C TYR A 121 11.25 24.45 12.14
N GLY A 122 11.31 25.72 12.55
CA GLY A 122 12.40 26.66 12.16
C GLY A 122 13.86 26.24 12.45
N TRP A 123 14.10 25.06 13.00
CA TRP A 123 15.37 24.45 13.39
C TRP A 123 15.54 23.01 12.80
N ASP A 124 14.68 22.58 11.88
CA ASP A 124 14.70 21.24 11.25
C ASP A 124 14.96 21.26 9.73
N LYS A 125 15.46 22.38 9.23
CA LYS A 125 15.83 22.52 7.82
C LYS A 125 16.76 21.37 7.38
N ASP A 126 16.38 20.74 6.28
CA ASP A 126 17.09 19.64 5.59
C ASP A 126 17.28 18.34 6.42
N LYS A 127 16.49 18.14 7.48
CA LYS A 127 16.53 16.89 8.28
C LYS A 127 15.74 15.72 7.68
N THR A 128 14.97 15.96 6.62
CA THR A 128 14.26 14.91 5.88
C THR A 128 14.52 15.07 4.38
N LEU A 129 14.67 13.96 3.68
CA LEU A 129 14.88 14.00 2.24
C LEU A 129 13.67 14.62 1.53
N TRP A 130 13.92 15.30 0.43
CA TRP A 130 12.90 15.66 -0.54
C TRP A 130 13.08 14.82 -1.79
N CYS A 131 12.00 14.29 -2.35
CA CYS A 131 12.06 13.52 -3.58
C CYS A 131 10.81 13.71 -4.42
N GLY A 132 10.94 13.45 -5.72
CA GLY A 132 9.80 13.07 -6.56
C GLY A 132 9.51 11.58 -6.40
N PHE A 133 8.41 11.12 -7.00
CA PHE A 133 8.11 9.70 -7.13
C PHE A 133 7.85 9.34 -8.59
N SER A 134 8.53 8.30 -9.08
CA SER A 134 8.17 7.62 -10.32
C SER A 134 7.31 6.41 -9.97
N VAL A 135 6.17 6.24 -10.66
CA VAL A 135 5.24 5.13 -10.44
C VAL A 135 5.12 4.34 -11.73
N VAL A 136 5.47 3.05 -11.66
CA VAL A 136 5.40 2.13 -12.80
C VAL A 136 4.51 0.96 -12.41
N ALA A 137 3.43 0.75 -13.17
CA ALA A 137 2.52 -0.38 -12.99
C ALA A 137 2.78 -1.43 -14.06
N THR A 138 2.96 -2.68 -13.63
CA THR A 138 3.15 -3.84 -14.51
C THR A 138 2.10 -4.89 -14.19
N PRO A 139 1.36 -5.39 -15.20
CA PRO A 139 0.57 -6.60 -15.03
C PRO A 139 1.48 -7.75 -14.58
N LEU A 140 1.06 -8.49 -13.57
CA LEU A 140 1.70 -9.74 -13.20
C LEU A 140 1.08 -10.82 -14.09
N GLU A 141 1.86 -11.35 -15.03
CA GLU A 141 1.43 -12.51 -15.80
C GLU A 141 1.24 -13.70 -14.85
N HIS A 142 0.07 -14.34 -14.91
CA HIS A 142 -0.14 -15.63 -14.27
C HIS A 142 0.72 -16.67 -15.00
N ASP A 143 1.88 -17.01 -14.45
CA ASP A 143 2.68 -18.13 -14.96
C ASP A 143 1.88 -19.42 -14.75
N ASN A 144 1.33 -19.97 -15.83
CA ASN A 144 0.51 -21.20 -15.83
C ASN A 144 1.35 -22.47 -15.59
N ARG A 145 2.40 -22.40 -14.78
CA ARG A 145 3.34 -23.48 -14.51
C ARG A 145 3.44 -23.83 -13.03
N SER A 146 2.37 -24.43 -12.51
CA SER A 146 2.42 -25.67 -11.72
C SER A 146 1.05 -25.91 -11.10
N ASN A 147 0.35 -26.90 -11.64
CA ASN A 147 -0.88 -27.45 -11.10
C ASN A 147 -0.57 -28.34 -9.87
N ASP A 148 0.17 -27.79 -8.90
CA ASP A 148 0.60 -28.49 -7.67
C ASP A 148 0.13 -27.70 -6.44
N GLY A 149 -1.21 -27.63 -6.28
CA GLY A 149 -1.91 -27.84 -5.01
C GLY A 149 -1.52 -27.12 -3.73
N ASN A 150 -0.69 -26.06 -3.73
CA ASN A 150 -0.38 -25.27 -2.54
C ASN A 150 -0.38 -23.78 -2.88
N ASP A 151 -1.58 -23.18 -2.88
CA ASP A 151 -1.80 -21.75 -3.09
C ASP A 151 -1.43 -20.95 -1.83
N ASP A 152 -0.15 -20.93 -1.47
CA ASP A 152 0.43 -19.98 -0.50
C ASP A 152 1.18 -18.90 -1.28
N CYS A 153 0.44 -17.92 -1.81
CA CYS A 153 1.03 -16.73 -2.44
C CYS A 153 0.21 -15.47 -2.10
N CYS A 154 0.41 -15.00 -0.86
CA CYS A 154 0.43 -13.62 -0.41
C CYS A 154 1.00 -13.65 1.02
N PRO A 155 2.08 -12.91 1.37
CA PRO A 155 2.34 -12.61 2.77
C PRO A 155 1.23 -11.75 3.37
#